data_AF-M5UU92-F1
#
_entry.id   AF-M5UU92-F1
#
_cell.length_a   1.000
_cell.length_b   1.000
_cell.length_c   1.000
_cell.angle_alpha   90.00
_cell.angle_beta   90.00
_cell.angle_gamma   90.00
#
_symmetry.space_group_name_H-M   'P 1'
#
loop_
_entity.id
_entity.type
_entity.pdbx_description
1 polymer ?
#
loop_
_entity_poly.entity_id
_entity_poly.type
_entity_poly.pdbx_seq_one_letter_code
_entity_poly.pdbx_strand_id
1 'polypeptide(L)'
;MKRFQFNLEPVLNLRKKKEDEKLKSFSLIAGEINQIRNSIRENERQIESLTGGSLQGASLRDYQLHQGYIRSLITRNENLKSDIDDKKPEFDAKRAELILAQKDRKILEILKENQYKAYKKVYFKKEKFELEEHYNRLKSIQRRKNYEPPEPAPRIFTYDSGSRTESSNDNSGASEIKKLYDRYKK
;
A
#
# COMPACT_ATOMS: atom_id res chain seq x y z
N MET A 1 10.83 -8.45 -15.47
CA MET A 1 9.64 -7.57 -15.47
C MET A 1 9.96 -6.25 -14.76
N LYS A 2 9.35 -5.14 -15.17
CA LYS A 2 9.60 -3.81 -14.56
C LYS A 2 9.01 -3.77 -13.15
N ARG A 3 9.75 -3.25 -12.17
CA ARG A 3 9.28 -3.01 -10.79
C ARG A 3 8.22 -1.90 -10.79
N PHE A 4 7.31 -1.92 -9.82
CA PHE A 4 6.34 -0.83 -9.64
C PHE A 4 7.07 0.49 -9.37
N GLN A 5 6.72 1.53 -10.13
CA GLN A 5 7.22 2.89 -9.96
C GLN A 5 6.01 3.81 -9.83
N PHE A 6 6.00 4.62 -8.77
CA PHE A 6 4.95 5.60 -8.55
C PHE A 6 5.37 6.94 -9.16
N ASN A 7 4.62 7.41 -10.16
CA ASN A 7 4.98 8.62 -10.90
C ASN A 7 5.01 9.89 -10.01
N LEU A 8 4.20 9.91 -8.95
CA LEU A 8 4.12 11.05 -8.02
C LEU A 8 5.01 10.87 -6.78
N GLU A 9 5.99 9.95 -6.80
CA GLU A 9 6.93 9.78 -5.69
C GLU A 9 7.70 11.07 -5.34
N PRO A 10 8.19 11.88 -6.31
CA PRO A 10 8.84 13.14 -5.99
C PRO A 10 7.91 14.12 -5.27
N VAL A 11 6.65 14.17 -5.68
CA VAL A 11 5.63 15.05 -5.07
C VAL A 11 5.30 14.56 -3.65
N LEU A 12 5.20 13.25 -3.45
CA LEU A 12 4.99 12.65 -2.12
C LEU A 12 6.14 13.00 -1.17
N ASN A 13 7.39 12.92 -1.64
CA ASN A 13 8.56 13.29 -0.85
C ASN A 13 8.59 14.79 -0.52
N LEU A 14 8.21 15.65 -1.47
CA LEU A 14 8.10 17.08 -1.21
C LEU A 14 7.03 17.37 -0.14
N ARG A 15 5.86 16.70 -0.20
CA ARG A 15 4.80 16.87 0.81
C ARG A 15 5.21 16.38 2.18
N LYS A 16 5.98 15.29 2.28
CA LYS A 16 6.58 14.82 3.53
C LYS A 16 7.50 15.87 4.15
N LYS A 17 8.40 16.46 3.34
CA LYS A 17 9.27 17.54 3.82
C LYS A 17 8.48 18.76 4.32
N LYS A 18 7.44 19.16 3.60
CA LYS A 18 6.55 20.26 4.03
C LYS A 18 5.83 19.94 5.34
N GLU A 19 5.33 18.72 5.52
CA GLU A 19 4.75 18.28 6.78
C GLU A 19 5.77 18.34 7.92
N ASP A 20 7.00 17.86 7.69
CA ASP A 20 8.07 17.91 8.70
C ASP A 20 8.41 19.35 9.10
N GLU A 21 8.45 20.28 8.15
CA GLU A 21 8.64 21.72 8.42
C GLU A 21 7.51 22.29 9.28
N LYS A 22 6.25 21.97 8.93
CA LYS A 22 5.08 22.41 9.71
C LYS A 22 5.07 21.79 11.11
N LEU A 23 5.44 20.52 11.22
CA LEU A 23 5.57 19.81 12.49
C LEU A 23 6.61 20.49 13.39
N LYS A 24 7.81 20.80 12.84
CA LYS A 24 8.83 21.55 13.58
C LYS A 24 8.31 22.88 14.09
N SER A 25 7.63 23.66 13.23
CA SER A 25 7.07 24.95 13.64
C SER A 25 6.03 24.83 14.76
N PHE A 26 5.16 23.82 14.68
CA PHE A 26 4.17 23.51 15.72
C PHE A 26 4.85 23.07 17.03
N SER A 27 5.88 22.22 16.95
CA SER A 27 6.62 21.73 18.11
C SER A 27 7.34 22.85 18.87
N LEU A 28 7.83 23.88 18.18
CA LEU A 28 8.46 25.04 18.83
C LEU A 28 7.47 25.77 19.74
N ILE A 29 6.31 26.16 19.20
CA ILE A 29 5.27 26.86 19.96
C ILE A 29 4.73 25.98 21.10
N ALA A 30 4.51 24.69 20.83
CA ALA A 30 4.11 23.74 21.85
C ALA A 30 5.15 23.63 22.98
N GLY A 31 6.44 23.69 22.64
CA GLY A 31 7.55 23.69 23.57
C GLY A 31 7.54 24.94 24.46
N GLU A 32 7.35 26.12 23.88
CA GLU A 32 7.26 27.38 24.61
C GLU A 32 6.09 27.40 25.60
N ILE A 33 4.90 26.99 25.15
CA ILE A 33 3.72 26.89 26.03
C ILE A 33 3.99 25.91 27.19
N ASN A 34 4.66 24.79 26.92
CA ASN A 34 5.01 23.83 27.97
C ASN A 34 6.05 24.39 28.96
N GLN A 35 7.01 25.19 28.51
CA GLN A 35 7.94 25.87 29.40
C GLN A 35 7.21 26.83 30.34
N ILE A 36 6.28 27.64 29.79
CA ILE A 36 5.46 28.56 30.61
C ILE A 36 4.63 27.78 31.64
N ARG A 37 4.00 26.67 31.23
CA ARG A 37 3.25 25.78 32.15
C ARG A 37 4.13 25.17 33.23
N ASN A 38 5.39 24.88 32.94
CA ASN A 38 6.33 24.39 33.94
C ASN A 38 6.68 25.48 34.95
N SER A 39 6.89 26.72 34.48
CA SER A 39 7.11 27.86 35.37
C SER A 39 5.91 28.13 36.29
N ILE A 40 4.69 28.02 35.78
CA ILE A 40 3.47 28.14 36.60
C ILE A 40 3.45 27.06 37.69
N ARG A 41 3.68 25.79 37.32
CA ARG A 41 3.72 24.67 38.28
C ARG A 41 4.80 24.84 39.34
N GLU A 42 5.96 25.36 38.96
CA GLU A 42 7.05 25.62 39.92
C GLU A 42 6.67 26.73 40.90
N ASN A 43 6.09 27.83 40.41
CA ASN A 43 5.58 28.89 41.27
C ASN A 43 4.46 28.40 42.20
N GLU A 44 3.56 27.54 41.71
CA GLU A 44 2.48 26.93 42.51
C GLU A 44 3.06 26.07 43.65
N ARG A 45 4.07 25.23 43.37
CA ARG A 45 4.79 24.46 44.40
C ARG A 45 5.47 25.35 45.43
N GLN A 46 6.07 26.45 45.00
CA GLN A 46 6.68 27.43 45.91
C GLN A 46 5.62 28.08 46.80
N ILE A 47 4.47 28.47 46.25
CA ILE A 47 3.35 29.01 47.02
C ILE A 47 2.86 28.00 48.06
N GLU A 48 2.66 26.74 47.66
CA GLU A 48 2.25 25.66 48.58
C GLU A 48 3.26 25.48 49.72
N SER A 49 4.57 25.42 49.39
CA SER A 49 5.63 25.29 50.38
C SER A 49 5.69 26.48 51.34
N LEU A 50 5.48 27.70 50.86
CA LEU A 50 5.50 28.92 51.66
C LEU A 50 4.25 29.06 52.53
N THR A 51 3.12 28.55 52.07
CA THR A 51 1.85 28.59 52.80
C THR A 51 1.78 27.49 53.87
N GLY A 52 2.42 26.34 53.62
CA GLY A 52 2.49 25.22 54.57
C GLY A 52 3.58 25.34 55.65
N GLY A 53 4.52 26.28 55.50
CA GLY A 53 5.58 26.53 56.48
C GLY A 53 5.09 27.29 57.72
N SER A 54 5.36 26.78 58.93
CA SER A 54 5.07 27.50 60.17
C SER A 54 6.08 28.64 60.37
N LEU A 55 5.61 29.89 60.38
CA LEU A 55 6.41 31.09 60.69
C LEU A 55 6.44 31.38 62.20
N GLN A 56 6.50 30.33 63.04
CA GLN A 56 6.52 30.47 64.50
C GLN A 56 7.77 31.22 64.96
N GLY A 57 7.57 32.31 65.70
CA GLY A 57 8.64 33.18 66.19
C GLY A 57 9.12 34.26 65.19
N ALA A 58 8.53 34.35 64.00
CA ALA A 58 8.88 35.37 63.02
C ALA A 58 8.30 36.76 63.38
N SER A 59 9.00 37.83 62.99
CA SER A 59 8.54 39.20 63.21
C SER A 59 7.37 39.54 62.30
N LEU A 60 6.53 40.51 62.69
CA LEU A 60 5.45 41.05 61.84
C LEU A 60 5.96 41.47 60.45
N ARG A 61 7.18 42.02 60.39
CA ARG A 61 7.83 42.41 59.13
C ARG A 61 8.08 41.20 58.23
N ASP A 62 8.50 40.08 58.80
CA ASP A 62 8.78 38.85 58.05
C ASP A 62 7.48 38.29 57.47
N TYR A 63 6.40 38.30 58.25
CA TYR A 63 5.07 37.95 57.75
C TYR A 63 4.63 38.81 56.57
N GLN A 64 4.82 40.14 56.64
CA GLN A 64 4.48 41.03 55.54
C GLN A 64 5.30 40.75 54.27
N LEU A 65 6.61 40.49 54.42
CA LEU A 65 7.47 40.12 53.31
C LEU A 65 7.07 38.77 52.69
N HIS A 66 6.77 37.77 53.52
CA HIS A 66 6.29 36.46 53.07
C HIS A 66 4.98 36.58 52.27
N GLN A 67 4.01 37.32 52.79
CA GLN A 67 2.73 37.55 52.11
C GLN A 67 2.91 38.35 50.82
N GLY A 68 3.79 39.35 50.81
CA GLY A 68 4.12 40.12 49.61
C GLY A 68 4.75 39.24 48.52
N TYR A 69 5.65 38.33 48.91
CA TYR A 69 6.29 37.40 47.98
C TYR A 69 5.27 36.41 47.39
N ILE A 70 4.39 35.81 48.20
CA ILE A 70 3.31 34.93 47.73
C ILE A 70 2.42 35.66 46.72
N ARG A 71 1.99 36.89 47.02
CA ARG A 71 1.20 37.71 46.08
C ARG A 71 1.93 37.95 44.77
N SER A 72 3.23 38.25 44.82
CA SER A 72 4.03 38.45 43.61
C SER A 72 4.11 37.19 42.74
N LEU A 73 4.20 35.99 43.34
CA LEU A 73 4.16 34.72 42.62
C LEU A 73 2.80 34.46 41.98
N ILE A 74 1.71 34.80 42.68
CA ILE A 74 0.34 34.69 42.15
C ILE A 74 0.17 35.61 40.94
N THR A 75 0.52 36.89 41.05
CA THR A 75 0.45 37.83 39.92
C THR A 75 1.34 37.39 38.76
N ARG A 76 2.52 36.83 39.04
CA ARG A 76 3.37 36.26 37.99
C ARG A 76 2.68 35.09 37.28
N ASN A 77 1.99 34.22 38.01
CA ASN A 77 1.23 33.12 37.42
C ASN A 77 0.06 33.62 36.56
N GLU A 78 -0.61 34.69 36.97
CA GLU A 78 -1.67 35.33 36.16
C GLU A 78 -1.11 35.87 34.85
N ASN A 79 0.02 36.57 34.88
CA ASN A 79 0.68 37.07 33.67
C ASN A 79 1.11 35.91 32.76
N LEU A 80 1.72 34.86 33.30
CA LEU A 80 2.11 33.68 32.52
C LEU A 80 0.91 32.94 31.91
N LYS A 81 -0.26 32.97 32.57
CA LYS A 81 -1.51 32.44 32.00
C LYS A 81 -1.99 33.31 30.84
N SER A 82 -1.93 34.64 30.97
CA SER A 82 -2.21 35.56 29.86
C SER A 82 -1.28 35.30 28.67
N ASP A 83 0.03 35.12 28.92
CA ASP A 83 1.00 34.81 27.85
C ASP A 83 0.65 33.51 27.10
N ILE A 84 0.09 32.51 27.79
CA ILE A 84 -0.39 31.28 27.14
C ILE A 84 -1.61 31.57 26.26
N ASP A 85 -2.56 32.37 26.76
CA ASP A 85 -3.76 32.72 26.01
C ASP A 85 -3.44 33.57 24.77
N ASP A 86 -2.45 34.45 24.85
CA ASP A 86 -1.95 35.23 23.71
C ASP A 86 -1.27 34.36 22.64
N LYS A 87 -0.59 33.27 23.06
CA LYS A 87 0.04 32.31 22.14
C LYS A 87 -0.92 31.27 21.58
N LYS A 88 -2.09 31.09 22.19
CA LYS A 88 -3.12 30.12 21.77
C LYS A 88 -3.60 30.30 20.31
N PRO A 89 -3.92 31.50 19.81
CA PRO A 89 -4.31 31.67 18.41
C PRO A 89 -3.21 31.22 17.44
N GLU A 90 -1.93 31.52 17.75
CA GLU A 90 -0.81 31.09 16.92
C GLU A 90 -0.65 29.56 16.96
N PHE A 91 -0.76 28.96 18.14
CA PHE A 91 -0.74 27.51 18.31
C PHE A 91 -1.83 26.81 17.49
N ASP A 92 -3.06 27.31 17.56
CA ASP A 92 -4.20 26.75 16.81
C ASP A 92 -4.02 26.92 15.30
N ALA A 93 -3.47 28.06 14.85
CA ALA A 93 -3.14 28.30 13.45
C ALA A 93 -2.09 27.29 12.94
N LYS A 94 -0.97 27.12 13.66
CA LYS A 94 0.06 26.12 13.29
C LYS A 94 -0.47 24.70 13.32
N ARG A 95 -1.35 24.38 14.27
CA ARG A 95 -2.03 23.09 14.34
C ARG A 95 -2.90 22.84 13.11
N ALA A 96 -3.67 23.85 12.68
CA ALA A 96 -4.48 23.74 11.48
C ALA A 96 -3.63 23.55 10.21
N GLU A 97 -2.53 24.30 10.07
CA GLU A 97 -1.56 24.14 8.97
C GLU A 97 -0.97 22.72 8.93
N LEU A 98 -0.58 22.17 10.07
CA LEU A 98 -0.06 20.81 10.17
C LEU A 98 -1.09 19.76 9.74
N ILE A 99 -2.34 19.91 10.19
CA ILE A 99 -3.43 19.00 9.82
C ILE A 99 -3.67 19.03 8.31
N LEU A 100 -3.62 20.20 7.67
CA LEU A 100 -3.75 20.32 6.23
C LEU A 100 -2.59 19.62 5.50
N ALA A 101 -1.35 19.83 5.94
CA ALA A 101 -0.19 19.17 5.36
C ALA A 101 -0.26 17.63 5.48
N GLN A 102 -0.73 17.14 6.64
CA GLN A 102 -0.96 15.70 6.87
C GLN A 102 -2.01 15.12 5.93
N LYS A 103 -3.14 15.82 5.74
CA LYS A 103 -4.18 15.43 4.78
C LYS A 103 -3.61 15.35 3.36
N ASP A 104 -2.86 16.37 2.95
CA ASP A 104 -2.24 16.43 1.63
C ASP A 104 -1.24 15.29 1.39
N ARG A 105 -0.41 14.94 2.38
CA ARG A 105 0.43 13.73 2.29
C ARG A 105 -0.42 12.48 2.17
N LYS A 106 -1.44 12.33 3.02
CA LYS A 106 -2.25 11.12 3.10
C LYS A 106 -2.98 10.82 1.79
N ILE A 107 -3.46 11.85 1.10
CA ILE A 107 -4.08 11.72 -0.22
C ILE A 107 -3.12 11.05 -1.21
N LEU A 108 -1.86 11.48 -1.27
CA LEU A 108 -0.87 10.88 -2.18
C LEU A 108 -0.50 9.45 -1.79
N GLU A 109 -0.45 9.14 -0.49
CA GLU A 109 -0.23 7.77 -0.04
C GLU A 109 -1.35 6.83 -0.46
N ILE A 110 -2.61 7.27 -0.32
CA ILE A 110 -3.78 6.50 -0.77
C ILE A 110 -3.70 6.28 -2.29
N LEU A 111 -3.34 7.31 -3.07
CA LEU A 111 -3.16 7.17 -4.51
C LEU A 111 -2.05 6.17 -4.86
N LYS A 112 -0.92 6.21 -4.16
CA LYS A 112 0.17 5.23 -4.33
C LYS A 112 -0.29 3.82 -4.03
N GLU A 113 -1.01 3.62 -2.93
CA GLU A 113 -1.57 2.32 -2.55
C GLU A 113 -2.54 1.78 -3.59
N ASN A 114 -3.42 2.63 -4.11
CA ASN A 114 -4.41 2.25 -5.11
C ASN A 114 -3.74 1.85 -6.44
N GLN A 115 -2.75 2.63 -6.89
CA GLN A 115 -1.97 2.29 -8.08
C GLN A 115 -1.17 1.00 -7.90
N TYR A 116 -0.61 0.79 -6.70
CA TYR A 116 0.11 -0.43 -6.37
C TYR A 116 -0.82 -1.66 -6.38
N LYS A 117 -2.02 -1.54 -5.80
CA LYS A 117 -3.06 -2.58 -5.85
C LYS A 117 -3.45 -2.91 -7.30
N ALA A 118 -3.62 -1.91 -8.16
CA ALA A 118 -3.91 -2.11 -9.58
C ALA A 118 -2.75 -2.83 -10.31
N TYR A 119 -1.52 -2.40 -10.10
CA TYR A 119 -0.32 -3.06 -10.64
C TYR A 119 -0.26 -4.54 -10.21
N LYS A 120 -0.48 -4.82 -8.91
CA LYS A 120 -0.45 -6.17 -8.36
C LYS A 120 -1.50 -7.08 -9.00
N LYS A 121 -2.72 -6.57 -9.24
CA LYS A 121 -3.78 -7.32 -9.95
C LYS A 121 -3.37 -7.70 -11.37
N VAL A 122 -2.82 -6.75 -12.12
CA VAL A 122 -2.35 -7.00 -13.49
C VAL A 122 -1.20 -8.00 -13.50
N TYR A 123 -0.27 -7.85 -12.57
CA TYR A 123 0.88 -8.74 -12.40
C TYR A 123 0.44 -10.18 -12.13
N PHE A 124 -0.42 -10.41 -11.14
CA PHE A 124 -0.91 -11.75 -10.84
C PHE A 124 -1.75 -12.36 -11.96
N LYS A 125 -2.51 -11.52 -12.70
CA LYS A 125 -3.25 -12.01 -13.87
C LYS A 125 -2.31 -12.53 -14.96
N LYS A 126 -1.18 -11.85 -15.20
CA LYS A 126 -0.16 -12.29 -16.15
C LYS A 126 0.56 -13.55 -15.69
N GLU A 127 1.01 -13.59 -14.43
CA GLU A 127 1.64 -14.79 -13.87
C GLU A 127 0.71 -16.00 -13.94
N LYS A 128 -0.56 -15.84 -13.54
CA LYS A 128 -1.55 -16.92 -13.62
C LYS A 128 -1.71 -17.44 -15.06
N PHE A 129 -1.81 -16.53 -16.02
CA PHE A 129 -1.92 -16.88 -17.44
C PHE A 129 -0.68 -17.63 -17.95
N GLU A 130 0.52 -17.14 -17.66
CA GLU A 130 1.79 -17.80 -18.02
C GLU A 130 1.91 -19.20 -17.41
N LEU A 131 1.43 -19.36 -16.17
CA LEU A 131 1.45 -20.63 -15.44
C LEU A 131 0.44 -21.64 -16.00
N GLU A 132 -0.77 -21.18 -16.36
CA GLU A 132 -1.78 -21.99 -17.05
C GLU A 132 -1.30 -22.43 -18.45
N GLU A 133 -0.69 -21.54 -19.23
CA GLU A 133 -0.10 -21.89 -20.51
C GLU A 133 1.02 -22.93 -20.38
N HIS A 134 1.90 -22.77 -19.39
CA HIS A 134 2.98 -23.72 -19.13
C HIS A 134 2.42 -25.09 -18.72
N TYR A 135 1.42 -25.11 -17.83
CA TYR A 135 0.74 -26.33 -17.41
C TYR A 135 0.05 -27.03 -18.59
N ASN A 136 -0.67 -26.28 -19.44
CA ASN A 136 -1.33 -26.83 -20.63
C ASN A 136 -0.33 -27.42 -21.62
N ARG A 137 0.82 -26.77 -21.83
CA ARG A 137 1.93 -27.31 -22.64
C ARG A 137 2.43 -28.64 -22.08
N LEU A 138 2.76 -28.72 -20.80
CA LEU A 138 3.19 -29.97 -20.17
C LEU A 138 2.14 -31.09 -20.29
N LYS A 139 0.87 -30.77 -20.05
CA LYS A 139 -0.23 -31.73 -20.17
C LYS A 139 -0.38 -32.24 -21.60
N SER A 140 -0.23 -31.37 -22.60
CA SER A 140 -0.25 -31.77 -24.02
C SER A 140 0.90 -32.71 -24.38
N ILE A 141 2.11 -32.47 -23.85
CA ILE A 141 3.27 -33.35 -24.04
C ILE A 141 3.01 -34.71 -23.39
N GLN A 142 2.45 -34.73 -22.17
CA GLN A 142 2.12 -35.97 -21.47
C GLN A 142 1.04 -36.78 -22.21
N ARG A 143 0.00 -36.12 -22.73
CA ARG A 143 -1.01 -36.79 -23.58
C ARG A 143 -0.38 -37.41 -24.82
N ARG A 144 0.54 -36.72 -25.49
CA ARG A 144 1.26 -37.27 -26.66
C ARG A 144 2.11 -38.48 -26.29
N LYS A 145 2.75 -38.48 -25.12
CA LYS A 145 3.54 -39.63 -24.63
C LYS A 145 2.66 -40.84 -24.26
N ASN A 146 1.46 -40.59 -23.71
CA ASN A 146 0.53 -41.63 -23.28
C ASN A 146 -0.42 -42.09 -24.40
N TYR A 147 -0.30 -41.53 -25.61
CA TYR A 147 -1.11 -41.92 -26.75
C TYR A 147 -0.48 -43.16 -27.39
N GLU A 148 -0.99 -44.34 -27.06
CA GLU A 148 -0.83 -45.49 -27.95
C GLU A 148 -1.77 -45.29 -29.15
N PRO A 149 -1.27 -45.35 -30.39
CA PRO A 149 -2.14 -45.29 -31.56
C PRO A 149 -3.19 -46.40 -31.43
N PRO A 150 -4.48 -46.11 -31.67
CA PRO A 150 -5.46 -47.19 -31.75
C PRO A 150 -4.96 -48.19 -32.80
N GLU A 151 -4.91 -49.48 -32.44
CA GLU A 151 -4.59 -50.52 -33.41
C GLU A 151 -5.50 -50.30 -34.63
N PRO A 152 -4.93 -50.27 -35.85
CA PRO A 152 -5.75 -50.08 -37.04
C PRO A 152 -6.82 -51.16 -37.04
N ALA A 153 -8.10 -50.75 -37.11
CA ALA A 153 -9.22 -51.68 -37.12
C ALA A 153 -8.90 -52.82 -38.10
N PRO A 154 -9.05 -54.09 -37.69
CA PRO A 154 -8.69 -55.21 -38.54
C PRO A 154 -9.40 -55.02 -39.87
N ARG A 155 -8.64 -55.05 -40.97
CA ARG A 155 -9.23 -54.97 -42.31
C ARG A 155 -10.11 -56.21 -42.45
N ILE A 156 -11.42 -56.03 -42.27
CA ILE A 156 -12.39 -57.08 -42.53
C ILE A 156 -12.37 -57.29 -44.04
N PHE A 157 -11.63 -58.31 -44.48
CA PHE A 157 -11.72 -58.81 -45.84
C PHE A 157 -13.06 -59.55 -45.94
N THR A 158 -14.11 -58.83 -46.31
CA THR A 158 -15.34 -59.47 -46.77
C THR A 158 -15.03 -60.09 -48.12
N TYR A 159 -15.01 -61.42 -48.20
CA TYR A 159 -15.07 -62.11 -49.48
C TYR A 159 -16.43 -61.80 -50.10
N ASP A 160 -16.41 -61.13 -51.24
CA ASP A 160 -17.58 -60.92 -52.09
C ASP A 160 -18.05 -62.28 -52.61
N SER A 161 -18.89 -62.96 -51.82
CA SER A 161 -19.61 -64.14 -52.28
C SER A 161 -20.72 -63.67 -53.22
N GLY A 162 -20.32 -63.52 -54.48
CA GLY A 162 -21.13 -63.21 -55.66
C GLY A 162 -22.63 -63.04 -55.43
N SER A 163 -23.05 -61.78 -55.28
CA SER A 163 -24.35 -61.35 -55.76
C SER A 163 -24.20 -59.96 -56.38
N ARG A 164 -23.90 -59.96 -57.68
CA ARG A 164 -23.95 -58.78 -58.54
C ARG A 164 -25.29 -58.07 -58.35
N THR A 165 -25.25 -56.86 -57.82
CA THR A 165 -26.12 -55.79 -58.29
C THR A 165 -25.20 -54.65 -58.71
N GLU A 166 -25.19 -54.38 -60.01
CA GLU A 166 -24.41 -53.31 -60.61
C GLU A 166 -24.91 -51.97 -60.06
N SER A 167 -24.04 -51.26 -59.34
CA SER A 167 -24.20 -49.83 -59.10
C SER A 167 -22.94 -49.13 -59.59
N SER A 168 -23.12 -48.38 -60.66
CA SER A 168 -22.15 -47.59 -61.41
C SER A 168 -21.54 -46.46 -60.58
N ASN A 169 -20.29 -46.62 -60.14
CA ASN A 169 -19.21 -45.62 -60.18
C ASN A 169 -18.05 -46.12 -59.33
N ASP A 170 -16.94 -46.51 -59.95
CA ASP A 170 -15.59 -46.11 -59.54
C ASP A 170 -14.55 -46.72 -60.49
N ASN A 171 -14.16 -45.90 -61.46
CA ASN A 171 -13.26 -46.23 -62.55
C ASN A 171 -11.80 -45.97 -62.13
N SER A 172 -11.32 -46.60 -61.05
CA SER A 172 -9.95 -46.41 -60.55
C SER A 172 -9.05 -47.64 -60.74
N GLY A 173 -9.57 -48.86 -60.59
CA GLY A 173 -8.77 -50.09 -60.62
C GLY A 173 -8.34 -50.59 -62.02
N ALA A 174 -9.12 -50.33 -63.07
CA ALA A 174 -8.80 -50.80 -64.42
C ALA A 174 -7.59 -50.08 -65.05
N SER A 175 -7.23 -48.90 -64.49
CA SER A 175 -6.17 -48.04 -65.01
C SER A 175 -4.76 -48.52 -64.62
N GLU A 176 -4.60 -49.25 -63.51
CA GLU A 176 -3.30 -49.70 -63.04
C GLU A 176 -2.87 -51.02 -63.69
N ILE A 177 -3.82 -51.92 -63.94
CA ILE A 177 -3.58 -53.22 -64.58
C ILE A 177 -3.14 -53.02 -66.04
N LYS A 178 -3.76 -52.07 -66.76
CA LYS A 178 -3.36 -51.73 -68.13
C LYS A 178 -1.95 -51.13 -68.21
N LYS A 179 -1.57 -50.29 -67.23
CA LYS A 179 -0.22 -49.72 -67.11
C LYS A 179 0.87 -50.75 -66.77
N LEU A 180 0.51 -51.88 -66.17
CA LEU A 180 1.44 -53.00 -65.93
C LEU A 180 1.60 -53.87 -67.17
N TYR A 181 0.49 -54.15 -67.88
CA TYR A 181 0.50 -54.95 -69.11
C TYR A 181 1.33 -54.29 -70.23
N ASP A 182 1.17 -52.97 -70.42
CA ASP A 182 1.93 -52.24 -71.44
C ASP A 182 3.44 -52.11 -71.10
N ARG A 183 3.81 -52.29 -69.83
CA ARG A 183 5.21 -52.19 -69.37
C ARG A 183 6.03 -53.45 -69.63
N TYR A 184 5.38 -54.62 -69.69
CA TYR A 184 6.02 -55.91 -69.90
C TYR A 184 5.90 -56.43 -71.34
N LYS A 185 5.28 -55.67 -72.24
CA LYS A 185 5.15 -56.01 -73.66
C LYS A 185 6.27 -55.39 -74.51
N LYS A 186 7.52 -55.63 -74.15
CA LYS A 186 8.69 -55.43 -75.02
C LYS A 186 9.42 -56.75 -75.20
#